data_AF-A0A9N8I002-F1
#
_entry.id   AF-A0A9N8I002-F1
#
_cell.length_a   1.000
_cell.length_b   1.000
_cell.length_c   1.000
_cell.angle_alpha   90.00
_cell.angle_beta   90.00
_cell.angle_gamma   90.00
#
_symmetry.space_group_name_H-M   'P 1'
#
loop_
_entity.id
_entity.type
_entity.pdbx_description
1 polymer ?
#
loop_
_entity_poly.entity_id
_entity_poly.type
_entity_poly.pdbx_seq_one_letter_code
_entity_poly.pdbx_strand_id
1 'polypeptide(L)'
;MVNMATYANVAYKQENGTLTLNDKVFHYQADAPSKTSVKCSWARVEKRQLSPASSKQHMIKLLLVSGKTAVFTIKNRQMLEDLRTSCQAHMEAAKAANAIEDPKRSIRQSQRDTTMDSQQRNASVTSWHDEPVNDEDYSKKNLNTLCSLICAGMICCIILMCIQFFLIYWFHLKEDVQTIFTETTGSIMEDDRSRPPDVGKESRYGIRSVNHEWDSDEVSLQYELSDYIMDDSVKFILYDGLDCRRSDKDITRDNQWLFIFLNNPVGDGGAKLYNEGRGTRDFEVHFTLNKGQITDAPFFTPNGLDAGRLSFCVGLSVSYNKVDYWEYTEEVNAVERAVQMDIDLSDFRRIDDFIIRTIVRPKYYRRELSSGSIALRGSTESIDFLEWQEEEETQQYSI
;
A
#
# COMPACT_ATOMS: atom_id res chain seq x y z
N MET A 1 15.71 -21.61 -18.08
CA MET A 1 16.75 -20.57 -18.13
C MET A 1 16.06 -19.24 -17.88
N VAL A 2 16.56 -18.43 -16.95
CA VAL A 2 15.96 -17.13 -16.62
C VAL A 2 16.32 -16.16 -17.75
N ASN A 3 15.32 -15.66 -18.48
CA ASN A 3 15.55 -14.66 -19.52
C ASN A 3 15.69 -13.29 -18.84
N MET A 4 16.93 -12.93 -18.49
CA MET A 4 17.24 -11.61 -17.96
C MET A 4 17.58 -10.65 -19.09
N ALA A 5 16.76 -9.63 -19.30
CA ALA A 5 17.00 -8.58 -20.29
C ALA A 5 17.42 -7.29 -19.59
N THR A 6 18.48 -6.63 -20.07
CA THR A 6 19.01 -5.39 -19.47
C THR A 6 19.05 -4.27 -20.51
N TYR A 7 18.50 -3.11 -20.17
CA TYR A 7 18.40 -1.92 -21.02
C TYR A 7 19.12 -0.76 -20.34
N ALA A 8 20.28 -0.37 -20.86
CA ALA A 8 21.06 0.76 -20.37
C ALA A 8 20.57 2.09 -20.96
N ASN A 9 20.93 3.21 -20.31
CA ASN A 9 20.55 4.57 -20.72
C ASN A 9 19.03 4.79 -20.80
N VAL A 10 18.30 4.18 -19.88
CA VAL A 10 16.86 4.41 -19.70
C VAL A 10 16.72 5.52 -18.67
N ALA A 11 15.87 6.51 -18.92
CA ALA A 11 15.64 7.59 -17.99
C ALA A 11 14.32 7.42 -17.22
N TYR A 12 14.37 7.59 -15.90
CA TYR A 12 13.20 7.62 -15.01
C TYR A 12 13.25 8.89 -14.17
N LYS A 13 12.16 9.68 -14.15
CA LYS A 13 12.14 11.00 -13.49
C LYS A 13 13.33 11.91 -13.86
N GLN A 14 13.70 11.92 -15.14
CA GLN A 14 14.84 12.69 -15.70
C GLN A 14 16.25 12.21 -15.29
N GLU A 15 16.36 11.11 -14.55
CA GLU A 15 17.63 10.51 -14.19
C GLU A 15 17.94 9.34 -15.13
N ASN A 16 19.17 9.26 -15.66
CA ASN A 16 19.59 8.13 -16.47
C ASN A 16 19.95 6.94 -15.58
N GLY A 17 19.71 5.73 -16.08
CA GLY A 17 20.01 4.50 -15.36
C GLY A 17 19.86 3.26 -16.22
N THR A 18 19.77 2.13 -15.53
CA THR A 18 19.65 0.81 -16.13
C THR A 18 18.35 0.14 -15.70
N LEU A 19 17.56 -0.33 -16.68
CA LEU A 19 16.35 -1.10 -16.46
C LEU A 19 16.62 -2.59 -16.72
N THR A 20 16.47 -3.42 -15.70
CA THR A 20 16.64 -4.87 -15.76
C THR A 20 15.29 -5.54 -15.63
N LEU A 21 14.98 -6.47 -16.55
CA LEU A 21 13.77 -7.27 -16.54
C LEU A 21 14.15 -8.72 -16.23
N ASN A 22 13.46 -9.34 -15.27
CA ASN A 22 13.48 -10.79 -15.07
C ASN A 22 12.05 -11.35 -15.09
N ASP A 23 11.91 -12.66 -14.96
CA ASP A 23 10.62 -13.37 -15.04
C ASP A 23 9.57 -12.90 -14.01
N LYS A 24 9.99 -12.40 -12.84
CA LYS A 24 9.13 -12.00 -11.71
C LYS A 24 8.99 -10.48 -11.56
N VAL A 25 10.06 -9.72 -11.80
CA VAL A 25 10.12 -8.29 -11.51
C VAL A 25 10.85 -7.51 -12.62
N PHE A 26 10.54 -6.22 -12.74
CA PHE A 26 11.44 -5.25 -13.34
C PHE A 26 12.09 -4.40 -12.26
N HIS A 27 13.35 -4.01 -12.47
CA HIS A 27 14.13 -3.19 -11.57
C HIS A 27 14.88 -2.12 -12.35
N TYR A 28 14.60 -0.86 -12.05
CA TYR A 28 15.35 0.30 -12.51
C TYR A 28 16.30 0.77 -11.41
N GLN A 29 17.54 1.05 -11.78
CA GLN A 29 18.56 1.64 -10.92
C GLN A 29 19.15 2.86 -11.63
N ALA A 30 19.06 4.04 -11.01
CA ALA A 30 19.68 5.26 -11.53
C ALA A 30 21.21 5.17 -11.44
N ASP A 31 21.89 5.84 -12.37
CA ASP A 31 23.33 6.00 -12.36
C ASP A 31 23.77 6.96 -11.24
N ALA A 32 24.97 6.75 -10.70
CA ALA A 32 25.53 7.60 -9.66
C ALA A 32 25.63 9.08 -10.12
N PRO A 33 25.36 10.06 -9.24
CA PRO A 33 25.24 9.95 -7.78
C PRO A 33 23.84 9.63 -7.26
N SER A 34 22.84 9.47 -8.14
CA SER A 34 21.48 9.21 -7.70
C SER A 34 21.36 7.82 -7.06
N LYS A 35 20.55 7.73 -6.00
CA LYS A 35 20.16 6.47 -5.37
C LYS A 35 18.76 6.01 -5.79
N THR A 36 18.14 6.69 -6.76
CA THR A 36 16.78 6.34 -7.21
C THR A 36 16.75 4.92 -7.73
N SER A 37 15.83 4.13 -7.18
CA SER A 37 15.63 2.73 -7.54
C SER A 37 14.14 2.45 -7.55
N VAL A 38 13.68 1.68 -8.55
CA VAL A 38 12.28 1.26 -8.67
C VAL A 38 12.24 -0.21 -8.99
N LYS A 39 11.69 -1.01 -8.08
CA LYS A 39 11.50 -2.46 -8.25
C LYS A 39 10.01 -2.79 -8.17
N CYS A 40 9.50 -3.53 -9.14
CA CYS A 40 8.08 -3.88 -9.17
C CYS A 40 7.84 -5.25 -9.81
N SER A 41 6.87 -5.99 -9.28
CA SER A 41 6.45 -7.30 -9.80
C SER A 41 5.58 -7.16 -11.05
N TRP A 42 5.78 -8.04 -12.02
CA TRP A 42 4.96 -8.10 -13.24
C TRP A 42 3.49 -8.40 -12.94
N ALA A 43 3.19 -9.14 -11.86
CA ALA A 43 1.83 -9.39 -11.43
C ALA A 43 1.08 -8.10 -10.99
N ARG A 44 1.82 -7.04 -10.64
CA ARG A 44 1.26 -5.73 -10.28
C ARG A 44 1.14 -4.78 -11.47
N VAL A 45 1.63 -5.16 -12.66
CA VAL A 45 1.50 -4.32 -13.86
C VAL A 45 0.18 -4.64 -14.52
N GLU A 46 -0.74 -3.68 -14.50
CA GLU A 46 -2.08 -3.85 -15.07
C GLU A 46 -2.03 -3.65 -16.60
N LYS A 47 -1.40 -2.57 -17.05
CA LYS A 47 -1.38 -2.14 -18.45
C LYS A 47 -0.03 -1.50 -18.79
N ARG A 48 0.31 -1.52 -20.07
CA ARG A 48 1.43 -0.75 -20.64
C ARG A 48 0.93 0.18 -21.73
N GLN A 49 1.56 1.35 -21.83
CA GLN A 49 1.29 2.35 -22.86
C GLN A 49 2.60 2.79 -23.48
N LEU A 50 2.60 3.04 -24.78
CA LEU A 50 3.78 3.49 -25.52
C LEU A 50 3.54 4.87 -26.10
N SER A 51 4.61 5.65 -26.25
CA SER A 51 4.51 6.88 -27.03
C SER A 51 4.29 6.59 -28.52
N PRO A 52 3.49 7.40 -29.22
CA PRO A 52 3.27 7.27 -30.66
C PRO A 52 4.57 7.29 -31.47
N ALA A 53 4.57 6.68 -32.66
CA ALA A 53 5.74 6.67 -33.54
C ALA A 53 6.19 8.07 -33.99
N SER A 54 5.25 9.02 -34.07
CA SER A 54 5.50 10.43 -34.41
C SER A 54 6.10 11.26 -33.26
N SER A 55 6.13 10.71 -32.04
CA SER A 55 6.65 11.42 -30.87
C SER A 55 8.17 11.56 -30.95
N LYS A 56 8.69 12.78 -30.71
CA LYS A 56 10.13 13.04 -30.55
C LYS A 56 10.74 12.29 -29.37
N GLN A 57 9.94 11.98 -28.35
CA GLN A 57 10.36 11.21 -27.18
C GLN A 57 9.82 9.78 -27.25
N HIS A 58 10.71 8.81 -27.04
CA HIS A 58 10.35 7.40 -26.96
C HIS A 58 10.11 7.05 -25.50
N MET A 59 8.87 6.74 -25.14
CA MET A 59 8.50 6.48 -23.75
C MET A 59 7.68 5.20 -23.64
N ILE A 60 7.87 4.48 -22.54
CA ILE A 60 6.97 3.42 -22.10
C ILE A 60 6.44 3.76 -20.70
N LYS A 61 5.12 3.69 -20.54
CA LYS A 61 4.43 3.90 -19.28
C LYS A 61 3.83 2.58 -18.80
N LEU A 62 4.21 2.16 -17.61
CA LEU A 62 3.65 0.99 -16.93
C LEU A 62 2.66 1.48 -15.88
N LEU A 63 1.40 1.05 -16.00
CA LEU A 63 0.34 1.32 -15.03
C LEU A 63 0.27 0.15 -14.05
N LEU A 64 0.36 0.46 -12.77
CA LEU A 64 0.30 -0.53 -11.70
C LEU A 64 -1.14 -0.67 -11.18
N VAL A 65 -1.48 -1.84 -10.66
CA VAL A 65 -2.79 -2.11 -10.01
C VAL A 65 -3.09 -1.14 -8.86
N SER A 66 -2.05 -0.56 -8.24
CA SER A 66 -2.17 0.49 -7.23
C SER A 66 -2.55 1.89 -7.79
N GLY A 67 -2.82 2.02 -9.09
CA GLY A 67 -3.04 3.32 -9.77
C GLY A 67 -1.75 4.13 -10.04
N LYS A 68 -0.67 3.86 -9.30
CA LYS A 68 0.68 4.44 -9.55
C LYS A 68 1.19 4.09 -10.95
N THR A 69 2.04 4.96 -11.51
CA THR A 69 2.62 4.77 -12.85
C THR A 69 4.14 4.91 -12.83
N ALA A 70 4.82 4.08 -13.63
CA ALA A 70 6.24 4.20 -13.89
C ALA A 70 6.46 4.57 -15.37
N VAL A 71 7.04 5.74 -15.63
CA VAL A 71 7.30 6.24 -16.98
C VAL A 71 8.79 6.23 -17.24
N PHE A 72 9.20 5.47 -18.25
CA PHE A 72 10.59 5.35 -18.68
C PHE A 72 10.76 6.01 -20.04
N THR A 73 11.77 6.88 -20.16
CA THR A 73 12.17 7.51 -21.42
C THR A 73 13.37 6.78 -21.99
N ILE A 74 13.32 6.42 -23.27
CA ILE A 74 14.27 5.57 -23.96
C ILE A 74 14.93 6.38 -25.09
N LYS A 75 16.23 6.17 -25.28
CA LYS A 75 17.02 6.94 -26.25
C LYS A 75 16.70 6.60 -27.70
N ASN A 76 16.41 5.33 -27.99
CA ASN A 76 16.25 4.83 -29.36
C ASN A 76 14.88 4.14 -29.52
N ARG A 77 14.19 4.42 -30.64
CA ARG A 77 12.93 3.78 -31.00
C ARG A 77 13.04 2.24 -31.09
N GLN A 78 14.14 1.72 -31.64
CA GLN A 78 14.35 0.27 -31.73
C GLN A 78 14.37 -0.35 -30.33
N MET A 79 15.09 0.26 -29.40
CA MET A 79 15.14 -0.18 -28.00
C MET A 79 13.77 -0.13 -27.33
N LEU A 80 12.93 0.85 -27.66
CA LEU A 80 11.54 0.91 -27.16
C LEU A 80 10.70 -0.28 -27.68
N GLU A 81 10.87 -0.69 -28.94
CA GLU A 81 10.17 -1.84 -29.51
C GLU A 81 10.67 -3.18 -28.92
N ASP A 82 11.98 -3.29 -28.70
CA ASP A 82 12.56 -4.46 -28.02
C ASP A 82 12.04 -4.56 -26.57
N LEU A 83 12.04 -3.43 -25.85
CA LEU A 83 11.51 -3.33 -24.49
C LEU A 83 10.01 -3.61 -24.45
N ARG A 84 9.23 -3.16 -25.44
CA ARG A 84 7.80 -3.45 -25.58
C ARG A 84 7.54 -4.95 -25.62
N THR A 85 8.32 -5.65 -26.43
CA THR A 85 8.18 -7.09 -26.66
C THR A 85 8.53 -7.86 -25.39
N SER A 86 9.64 -7.52 -24.73
CA SER A 86 10.03 -8.15 -23.47
C SER A 86 9.03 -7.88 -22.34
N CYS A 87 8.58 -6.63 -22.16
CA CYS A 87 7.55 -6.30 -21.16
C CYS A 87 6.25 -7.10 -21.39
N GLN A 88 5.83 -7.26 -22.66
CA GLN A 88 4.63 -8.05 -22.96
C GLN A 88 4.81 -9.53 -22.58
N ALA A 89 5.94 -10.13 -22.97
CA ALA A 89 6.23 -11.51 -22.65
C ALA A 89 6.22 -11.76 -21.13
N HIS A 90 6.81 -10.87 -20.34
CA HIS A 90 6.80 -10.99 -18.87
C HIS A 90 5.41 -10.78 -18.25
N MET A 91 4.62 -9.83 -18.76
CA MET A 91 3.23 -9.64 -18.30
C MET A 91 2.36 -10.86 -18.59
N GLU A 92 2.49 -11.48 -19.77
CA GLU A 92 1.77 -12.70 -20.13
C GLU A 92 2.22 -13.89 -19.28
N ALA A 93 3.52 -14.06 -19.07
CA ALA A 93 4.07 -15.10 -18.21
C ALA A 93 3.58 -14.98 -16.76
N ALA A 94 3.54 -13.77 -16.21
CA ALA A 94 3.03 -13.53 -14.85
C ALA A 94 1.53 -13.85 -14.73
N LYS A 95 0.72 -13.51 -15.75
CA LYS A 95 -0.70 -13.87 -15.79
C LYS A 95 -0.90 -15.38 -15.87
N ALA A 96 -0.11 -16.07 -16.70
CA ALA A 96 -0.16 -17.53 -16.81
C ALA A 96 0.24 -18.22 -15.50
N ALA A 97 1.29 -17.74 -14.82
CA ALA A 97 1.71 -18.27 -13.52
C ALA A 97 0.60 -18.14 -12.46
N ASN A 98 -0.03 -16.97 -12.37
CA ASN A 98 -1.13 -16.74 -11.43
C ASN A 98 -2.37 -17.60 -11.73
N ALA A 99 -2.61 -17.97 -13.00
CA ALA A 99 -3.71 -18.84 -13.37
C ALA A 99 -3.48 -20.31 -12.94
N ILE A 100 -2.22 -20.75 -12.83
CA ILE A 100 -1.87 -22.12 -12.42
C ILE A 100 -1.96 -22.30 -10.90
N GLU A 101 -1.61 -21.26 -10.13
CA GLU A 101 -1.57 -21.36 -8.66
C GLU A 101 -2.96 -21.33 -8.00
N ASP A 102 -4.01 -20.89 -8.72
CA ASP A 102 -5.34 -20.64 -8.12
C ASP A 102 -6.53 -21.43 -8.72
N PRO A 103 -6.45 -22.75 -8.96
CA PRO A 103 -7.57 -23.52 -9.51
C PRO A 103 -8.75 -23.65 -8.54
N LYS A 104 -8.54 -23.38 -7.24
CA LYS A 104 -9.62 -23.40 -6.23
C LYS A 104 -10.43 -22.09 -6.18
N ARG A 105 -9.89 -20.97 -6.69
CA ARG A 105 -10.58 -19.67 -6.64
C ARG A 105 -11.53 -19.46 -7.84
N SER A 106 -11.23 -20.06 -8.99
CA SER A 106 -12.12 -19.98 -10.16
C SER A 106 -13.47 -20.71 -9.96
N ILE A 107 -13.50 -21.79 -9.16
CA ILE A 107 -14.74 -22.53 -8.85
C ILE A 107 -15.72 -21.66 -8.04
N ARG A 108 -15.23 -20.77 -7.17
CA ARG A 108 -16.09 -19.85 -6.41
C ARG A 108 -16.57 -18.65 -7.23
N GLN A 109 -15.81 -18.23 -8.24
CA GLN A 109 -16.21 -17.10 -9.09
C GLN A 109 -17.22 -17.54 -10.16
N SER A 110 -17.08 -18.77 -10.70
CA SER A 110 -18.06 -19.37 -11.61
C SER A 110 -19.44 -19.62 -10.96
N GLN A 111 -19.51 -19.84 -9.63
CA GLN A 111 -20.78 -19.95 -8.90
C GLN A 111 -21.47 -18.61 -8.62
N ARG A 112 -20.73 -17.48 -8.64
CA ARG A 112 -21.36 -16.15 -8.57
C ARG A 112 -21.94 -15.71 -9.91
N ASP A 113 -21.27 -16.01 -11.02
CA ASP A 113 -21.78 -15.61 -12.35
C ASP A 113 -22.97 -16.47 -12.81
N THR A 114 -23.16 -17.69 -12.30
CA THR A 114 -24.34 -18.50 -12.64
C THR A 114 -25.65 -18.05 -11.95
N THR A 115 -25.59 -17.12 -10.99
CA THR A 115 -26.79 -16.63 -10.29
C THR A 115 -27.35 -15.32 -10.86
N MET A 116 -26.61 -14.62 -11.74
CA MET A 116 -27.11 -13.40 -12.42
C MET A 116 -27.51 -13.61 -13.89
N ASP A 117 -27.27 -14.79 -14.48
CA ASP A 117 -27.49 -15.02 -15.92
C ASP A 117 -28.86 -15.64 -16.28
N SER A 118 -29.78 -15.75 -15.31
CA SER A 118 -31.16 -16.22 -15.54
C SER A 118 -32.16 -15.10 -15.86
N GLN A 119 -31.74 -13.83 -15.91
CA GLN A 119 -32.61 -12.69 -16.25
C GLN A 119 -32.27 -11.92 -17.53
N GLN A 120 -31.25 -12.33 -18.29
CA GLN A 120 -30.85 -11.58 -19.50
C GLN A 120 -30.66 -12.45 -20.75
N ARG A 121 -31.55 -13.43 -20.97
CA ARG A 121 -31.74 -14.05 -22.28
C ARG A 121 -32.89 -13.37 -23.01
N ASN A 122 -32.60 -12.26 -23.70
CA ASN A 122 -33.34 -11.75 -24.86
C ASN A 122 -32.59 -10.55 -25.47
N ALA A 123 -31.46 -10.79 -26.13
CA ALA A 123 -30.92 -9.86 -27.13
C ALA A 123 -29.91 -10.56 -28.06
N SER A 124 -30.31 -10.69 -29.32
CA SER A 124 -29.49 -10.73 -30.54
C SER A 124 -28.26 -11.63 -30.57
N VAL A 125 -28.46 -12.83 -31.11
CA VAL A 125 -27.46 -13.60 -31.85
C VAL A 125 -27.00 -12.74 -33.04
N THR A 126 -25.73 -12.34 -33.08
CA THR A 126 -25.09 -11.85 -34.31
C THR A 126 -23.94 -12.79 -34.64
N SER A 127 -24.25 -13.70 -35.56
CA SER A 127 -23.34 -14.63 -36.22
C SER A 127 -22.43 -13.85 -37.16
N TRP A 128 -21.11 -13.91 -36.95
CA TRP A 128 -20.14 -13.47 -37.93
C TRP A 128 -19.96 -14.57 -38.97
N HIS A 129 -20.49 -14.35 -40.17
CA HIS A 129 -20.14 -15.11 -41.36
C HIS A 129 -18.95 -14.45 -42.05
N ASP A 130 -17.99 -15.28 -42.46
CA ASP A 130 -16.92 -14.93 -43.40
C ASP A 130 -17.52 -14.61 -44.77
N GLU A 131 -17.19 -13.45 -45.34
CA GLU A 131 -17.46 -13.14 -46.75
C GLU A 131 -16.23 -13.42 -47.62
N PRO A 132 -16.42 -13.93 -48.85
CA PRO A 132 -15.35 -14.34 -49.75
C PRO A 132 -14.74 -13.17 -50.51
N VAL A 133 -13.46 -13.33 -50.84
CA VAL A 133 -12.69 -12.47 -51.75
C VAL A 133 -13.22 -12.64 -53.17
N ASN A 134 -13.78 -11.57 -53.74
CA ASN A 134 -14.07 -11.48 -55.17
C ASN A 134 -12.91 -10.77 -55.89
N ASP A 135 -12.25 -11.52 -56.77
CA ASP A 135 -11.48 -10.99 -57.89
C ASP A 135 -12.44 -10.42 -58.94
N GLU A 136 -12.35 -9.13 -59.26
CA GLU A 136 -12.66 -8.65 -60.60
C GLU A 136 -11.68 -7.57 -61.05
N ASP A 137 -10.99 -7.94 -62.13
CA ASP A 137 -10.16 -7.12 -63.01
C ASP A 137 -11.08 -6.34 -63.96
N TYR A 138 -10.94 -5.01 -64.09
CA TYR A 138 -11.25 -4.30 -65.35
C TYR A 138 -10.68 -2.87 -65.40
N SER A 139 -9.66 -2.74 -66.24
CA SER A 139 -9.31 -1.62 -67.12
C SER A 139 -10.38 -0.52 -67.35
N LYS A 140 -10.01 0.77 -67.12
CA LYS A 140 -9.98 1.84 -68.16
C LYS A 140 -9.64 3.25 -67.62
N LYS A 141 -8.57 3.80 -68.22
CA LYS A 141 -8.40 5.12 -68.85
C LYS A 141 -8.75 6.42 -68.10
N ASN A 142 -7.68 7.18 -67.83
CA ASN A 142 -7.45 8.59 -68.18
C ASN A 142 -8.69 9.50 -68.36
N LEU A 143 -9.12 10.12 -67.26
CA LEU A 143 -9.70 11.46 -67.24
C LEU A 143 -9.67 11.95 -65.78
N ASN A 144 -9.38 13.24 -65.56
CA ASN A 144 -9.56 14.00 -64.31
C ASN A 144 -8.30 14.43 -63.53
N THR A 145 -7.45 15.24 -64.17
CA THR A 145 -6.41 16.03 -63.48
C THR A 145 -6.92 17.40 -62.96
N LEU A 146 -8.22 17.71 -63.10
CA LEU A 146 -8.82 18.98 -62.66
C LEU A 146 -9.85 18.84 -61.52
N CYS A 147 -10.26 17.62 -61.17
CA CYS A 147 -11.16 17.37 -60.03
C CYS A 147 -10.40 17.05 -58.72
N SER A 148 -9.12 16.67 -58.81
CA SER A 148 -8.32 16.32 -57.61
C SER A 148 -7.92 17.54 -56.76
N LEU A 149 -7.82 18.74 -57.35
CA LEU A 149 -7.45 19.95 -56.60
C LEU A 149 -8.61 20.48 -55.75
N ILE A 150 -9.86 20.33 -56.21
CA ILE A 150 -11.04 20.75 -55.43
C ILE A 150 -11.31 19.73 -54.31
N CYS A 151 -11.14 18.43 -54.58
CA CYS A 151 -11.27 17.39 -53.55
C CYS A 151 -10.16 17.46 -52.50
N ALA A 152 -8.92 17.78 -52.87
CA ALA A 152 -7.82 17.94 -51.91
C ALA A 152 -8.06 19.12 -50.94
N GLY A 153 -8.60 20.24 -51.44
CA GLY A 153 -8.95 21.38 -50.59
C GLY A 153 -10.05 21.05 -49.58
N MET A 154 -11.11 20.38 -50.02
CA MET A 154 -12.23 19.95 -49.15
C MET A 154 -11.77 18.95 -48.09
N ILE A 155 -10.93 17.97 -48.46
CA ILE A 155 -10.38 16.99 -47.52
C ILE A 155 -9.48 17.69 -46.48
N CYS A 156 -8.69 18.69 -46.89
CA CYS A 156 -7.86 19.45 -45.97
C CYS A 156 -8.70 20.25 -44.94
N CYS A 157 -9.81 20.87 -45.38
CA CYS A 157 -10.73 21.57 -44.49
C CYS A 157 -11.41 20.62 -43.49
N ILE A 158 -11.83 19.43 -43.91
CA ILE A 158 -12.45 18.43 -43.02
C ILE A 158 -11.43 17.97 -41.97
N ILE A 159 -10.19 17.70 -42.36
CA ILE A 159 -9.13 17.30 -41.43
C ILE A 159 -8.85 18.40 -40.40
N LEU A 160 -8.79 19.66 -40.82
CA LEU A 160 -8.59 20.80 -39.91
C LEU A 160 -9.74 20.95 -38.91
N MET A 161 -11.00 20.75 -39.34
CA MET A 161 -12.14 20.75 -38.41
C MET A 161 -12.08 19.59 -37.42
N CYS A 162 -11.72 18.38 -37.85
CA CYS A 162 -11.55 17.24 -36.96
C CYS A 162 -10.44 17.47 -35.92
N ILE A 163 -9.32 18.09 -36.31
CA ILE A 163 -8.25 18.46 -35.39
C ILE A 163 -8.74 19.51 -34.38
N GLN A 164 -9.49 20.52 -34.81
CA GLN A 164 -10.06 21.51 -33.89
C GLN A 164 -11.03 20.87 -32.90
N PHE A 165 -11.94 19.99 -33.35
CA PHE A 165 -12.83 19.26 -32.46
C PHE A 165 -12.07 18.35 -31.49
N PHE A 166 -11.02 17.68 -31.93
CA PHE A 166 -10.19 16.85 -31.07
C PHE A 166 -9.44 17.69 -30.02
N LEU A 167 -8.95 18.87 -30.40
CA LEU A 167 -8.29 19.78 -29.46
C LEU A 167 -9.27 20.35 -28.43
N ILE A 168 -10.50 20.71 -28.84
CA ILE A 168 -11.55 21.15 -27.93
C ILE A 168 -11.97 20.02 -26.99
N TYR A 169 -12.19 18.82 -27.51
CA TYR A 169 -12.53 17.63 -26.73
C TYR A 169 -11.41 17.29 -25.73
N TRP A 170 -10.15 17.32 -26.17
CA TRP A 170 -9.00 17.09 -25.31
C TRP A 170 -8.85 18.16 -24.23
N PHE A 171 -9.15 19.42 -24.55
CA PHE A 171 -9.07 20.51 -23.58
C PHE A 171 -10.16 20.36 -22.50
N HIS A 172 -11.40 20.04 -22.89
CA HIS A 172 -12.47 19.76 -21.92
C HIS A 172 -12.25 18.49 -21.11
N LEU A 173 -11.75 17.41 -21.72
CA LEU A 173 -11.39 16.19 -20.97
C LEU A 173 -10.21 16.41 -20.02
N LYS A 174 -9.29 17.33 -20.33
CA LYS A 174 -8.18 17.63 -19.44
C LYS A 174 -8.65 18.40 -18.21
N GLU A 175 -9.68 19.24 -18.35
CA GLU A 175 -10.35 19.86 -17.21
C GLU A 175 -11.07 18.80 -16.36
N ASP A 176 -11.84 17.89 -16.98
CA ASP A 176 -12.55 16.82 -16.26
C ASP A 176 -11.61 15.79 -15.59
N VAL A 177 -10.49 15.42 -16.23
CA VAL A 177 -9.53 14.45 -15.68
C VAL A 177 -8.74 15.05 -14.51
N GLN A 178 -8.54 16.37 -14.48
CA GLN A 178 -7.98 17.02 -13.29
C GLN A 178 -8.99 17.04 -12.15
N THR A 179 -10.29 17.27 -12.39
CA THR A 179 -11.33 17.17 -11.35
C THR A 179 -11.46 15.75 -10.81
N ILE A 180 -11.45 14.72 -11.67
CA ILE A 180 -11.62 13.31 -11.26
C ILE A 180 -10.42 12.77 -10.44
N PHE A 181 -9.18 13.21 -10.71
CA PHE A 181 -8.02 12.77 -9.93
C PHE A 181 -7.86 13.47 -8.58
N THR A 182 -8.49 14.62 -8.37
CA THR A 182 -8.68 15.21 -7.03
C THR A 182 -9.88 14.65 -6.28
N GLU A 183 -10.86 14.04 -6.95
CA GLU A 183 -12.09 13.53 -6.31
C GLU A 183 -12.02 12.07 -5.83
N THR A 184 -10.91 11.35 -6.06
CA THR A 184 -10.71 9.98 -5.49
C THR A 184 -9.70 9.91 -4.34
N THR A 185 -9.19 11.05 -3.87
CA THR A 185 -9.11 11.27 -2.43
C THR A 185 -10.49 11.77 -2.07
N GLY A 186 -11.30 10.95 -1.40
CA GLY A 186 -12.60 11.39 -0.95
C GLY A 186 -12.44 12.78 -0.32
N SER A 187 -13.14 13.76 -0.89
CA SER A 187 -13.43 15.01 -0.21
C SER A 187 -14.13 14.60 1.08
N ILE A 188 -13.32 14.39 2.13
CA ILE A 188 -13.74 14.63 3.49
C ILE A 188 -14.19 16.08 3.40
N MET A 189 -15.51 16.26 3.42
CA MET A 189 -16.15 17.56 3.35
C MET A 189 -15.33 18.52 4.22
N GLU A 190 -14.62 19.41 3.54
CA GLU A 190 -14.01 20.54 4.18
C GLU A 190 -15.19 21.32 4.75
N ASP A 191 -15.23 21.38 6.09
CA ASP A 191 -16.20 22.09 6.93
C ASP A 191 -17.35 21.28 7.59
N ASP A 192 -17.07 20.09 8.13
CA ASP A 192 -17.81 19.56 9.30
C ASP A 192 -17.07 19.80 10.64
N ARG A 193 -15.97 20.56 10.60
CA ARG A 193 -15.23 21.01 11.79
C ARG A 193 -15.84 22.26 12.46
N SER A 194 -16.70 23.01 11.76
CA SER A 194 -17.34 24.22 12.30
C SER A 194 -18.73 23.98 12.91
N ARG A 195 -19.31 22.78 12.75
CA ARG A 195 -20.57 22.44 13.42
C ARG A 195 -20.26 22.01 14.85
N PRO A 196 -20.71 22.77 15.88
CA PRO A 196 -20.57 22.30 17.25
C PRO A 196 -21.25 20.94 17.35
N PRO A 197 -20.65 19.97 18.06
CA PRO A 197 -21.17 18.62 18.16
C PRO A 197 -22.66 18.62 18.51
N ASP A 198 -23.50 18.08 17.62
CA ASP A 198 -24.92 17.82 17.92
C ASP A 198 -25.01 17.00 19.20
N VAL A 199 -25.94 17.30 20.11
CA VAL A 199 -26.03 16.76 21.49
C VAL A 199 -26.25 15.23 21.62
N GLY A 200 -26.15 14.48 20.52
CA GLY A 200 -26.40 13.03 20.41
C GLY A 200 -25.21 12.14 20.78
N LYS A 201 -25.35 10.81 20.57
CA LYS A 201 -24.30 9.84 20.90
C LYS A 201 -23.00 10.04 20.11
N GLU A 202 -23.10 10.54 18.88
CA GLU A 202 -21.93 10.77 18.02
C GLU A 202 -21.06 11.95 18.50
N SER A 203 -21.61 12.94 19.21
CA SER A 203 -20.75 13.97 19.83
C SER A 203 -20.03 13.49 21.06
N ARG A 204 -20.67 12.62 21.84
CA ARG A 204 -20.11 12.09 23.09
C ARG A 204 -19.13 10.94 22.85
N TYR A 205 -19.39 10.13 21.84
CA TYR A 205 -18.66 8.89 21.61
C TYR A 205 -18.11 8.78 20.19
N GLY A 206 -18.19 9.85 19.40
CA GLY A 206 -17.69 9.88 18.04
C GLY A 206 -16.19 9.64 18.00
N ILE A 207 -15.80 8.77 17.08
CA ILE A 207 -14.42 8.54 16.66
C ILE A 207 -14.38 9.04 15.22
N ARG A 208 -13.72 10.17 14.98
CA ARG A 208 -13.66 10.85 13.69
C ARG A 208 -12.29 10.70 13.07
N SER A 209 -12.26 10.72 11.73
CA SER A 209 -11.09 10.81 10.84
C SER A 209 -9.86 9.97 11.23
N VAL A 210 -9.53 8.95 10.42
CA VAL A 210 -8.24 8.26 10.52
C VAL A 210 -7.28 8.81 9.47
N ASN A 211 -6.48 9.81 9.86
CA ASN A 211 -5.27 10.10 9.08
C ASN A 211 -4.27 8.97 9.36
N HIS A 212 -3.58 8.52 8.32
CA HIS A 212 -2.57 7.50 8.48
C HIS A 212 -1.29 7.94 7.79
N GLU A 213 -0.18 7.73 8.48
CA GLU A 213 1.16 7.94 7.95
C GLU A 213 1.93 6.62 8.03
N TRP A 214 2.69 6.34 6.97
CA TRP A 214 3.43 5.09 6.83
C TRP A 214 4.92 5.38 6.70
N ASP A 215 5.71 4.78 7.57
CA ASP A 215 7.13 4.51 7.34
C ASP A 215 7.32 2.99 7.11
N SER A 216 8.47 2.62 6.56
CA SER A 216 8.95 1.26 6.33
C SER A 216 8.88 0.34 7.56
N ASP A 217 9.00 0.89 8.77
CA ASP A 217 9.03 0.14 10.03
C ASP A 217 7.88 0.50 11.00
N GLU A 218 7.15 1.58 10.73
CA GLU A 218 6.17 2.15 11.65
C GLU A 218 4.90 2.60 10.92
N VAL A 219 3.76 2.33 11.54
CA VAL A 219 2.45 2.80 11.12
C VAL A 219 1.93 3.73 12.18
N SER A 220 1.58 4.96 11.81
CA SER A 220 0.86 5.86 12.70
C SER A 220 -0.57 6.04 12.22
N LEU A 221 -1.53 5.79 13.10
CA LEU A 221 -2.95 6.06 12.90
C LEU A 221 -3.37 7.18 13.85
N GLN A 222 -3.79 8.31 13.31
CA GLN A 222 -4.29 9.43 14.09
C GLN A 222 -5.81 9.46 14.04
N TYR A 223 -6.44 9.47 15.20
CA TYR A 223 -7.88 9.51 15.43
C TYR A 223 -8.26 10.82 16.11
N GLU A 224 -9.42 11.36 15.78
CA GLU A 224 -10.02 12.49 16.50
C GLU A 224 -11.16 11.95 17.39
N LEU A 225 -11.02 12.04 18.70
CA LEU A 225 -11.99 11.54 19.68
C LEU A 225 -12.74 12.71 20.33
N SER A 226 -13.96 12.45 20.80
CA SER A 226 -14.64 13.38 21.72
C SER A 226 -13.86 13.54 23.03
N ASP A 227 -13.81 14.77 23.55
CA ASP A 227 -13.25 15.05 24.88
C ASP A 227 -14.05 14.43 26.05
N TYR A 228 -15.23 13.88 25.76
CA TYR A 228 -16.00 13.09 26.71
C TYR A 228 -15.35 11.72 27.01
N ILE A 229 -14.50 11.23 26.09
CA ILE A 229 -13.86 9.90 26.13
C ILE A 229 -12.69 9.88 27.10
N MET A 230 -12.78 9.04 28.12
CA MET A 230 -11.68 8.81 29.07
C MET A 230 -10.63 7.88 28.44
N ASP A 231 -9.36 8.09 28.79
CA ASP A 231 -8.23 7.32 28.25
C ASP A 231 -8.36 5.81 28.48
N ASP A 232 -8.83 5.42 29.66
CA ASP A 232 -9.05 4.02 30.04
C ASP A 232 -10.22 3.35 29.32
N SER A 233 -11.06 4.15 28.66
CA SER A 233 -12.21 3.70 27.89
C SER A 233 -11.83 3.39 26.44
N VAL A 234 -10.66 3.84 25.98
CA VAL A 234 -10.15 3.56 24.64
C VAL A 234 -9.40 2.24 24.61
N LYS A 235 -9.72 1.38 23.65
CA LYS A 235 -9.06 0.10 23.40
C LYS A 235 -8.73 -0.02 21.93
N PHE A 236 -7.59 -0.62 21.62
CA PHE A 236 -7.32 -1.07 20.27
C PHE A 236 -7.81 -2.53 20.11
N ILE A 237 -8.18 -2.88 18.89
CA ILE A 237 -8.52 -4.24 18.49
C ILE A 237 -7.73 -4.55 17.22
N LEU A 238 -7.17 -5.75 17.13
CA LEU A 238 -6.42 -6.23 15.97
C LEU A 238 -7.12 -7.46 15.39
N TYR A 239 -7.36 -7.45 14.08
CA TYR A 239 -7.94 -8.57 13.34
C TYR A 239 -6.94 -9.13 12.33
N ASP A 240 -6.97 -10.44 12.10
CA ASP A 240 -6.03 -11.14 11.21
C ASP A 240 -6.36 -11.09 9.70
N GLY A 241 -7.26 -10.18 9.28
CA GLY A 241 -7.64 -9.99 7.88
C GLY A 241 -8.12 -8.57 7.56
N LEU A 242 -8.62 -8.39 6.33
CA LEU A 242 -9.06 -7.07 5.81
C LEU A 242 -10.56 -6.79 5.97
N ASP A 243 -11.35 -7.80 6.37
CA ASP A 243 -12.80 -7.70 6.59
C ASP A 243 -13.14 -7.35 8.07
N CYS A 244 -12.11 -7.18 8.92
CA CYS A 244 -12.20 -6.69 10.29
C CYS A 244 -13.20 -7.51 11.12
N ARG A 245 -14.01 -6.89 11.99
CA ARG A 245 -14.98 -7.62 12.85
C ARG A 245 -16.02 -8.45 12.11
N ARG A 246 -16.21 -8.25 10.79
CA ARG A 246 -17.29 -8.91 10.05
C ARG A 246 -17.02 -10.40 9.86
N SER A 247 -15.76 -10.78 9.64
CA SER A 247 -15.40 -12.17 9.37
C SER A 247 -14.03 -12.59 9.88
N ASP A 248 -13.19 -11.66 10.33
CA ASP A 248 -11.82 -11.97 10.74
C ASP A 248 -11.74 -12.20 12.25
N LYS A 249 -10.68 -12.89 12.68
CA LYS A 249 -10.49 -13.26 14.07
C LYS A 249 -9.85 -12.10 14.83
N ASP A 250 -10.43 -11.74 15.96
CA ASP A 250 -9.77 -10.85 16.93
C ASP A 250 -8.53 -11.56 17.52
N ILE A 251 -7.37 -11.00 17.25
CA ILE A 251 -6.05 -11.48 17.67
C ILE A 251 -5.36 -10.51 18.64
N THR A 252 -6.09 -9.54 19.19
CA THR A 252 -5.56 -8.49 20.08
C THR A 252 -4.78 -9.07 21.26
N ARG A 253 -5.29 -10.16 21.87
CA ARG A 253 -4.68 -10.81 23.03
C ARG A 253 -3.48 -11.69 22.69
N ASP A 254 -3.47 -12.24 21.48
CA ASP A 254 -2.43 -13.15 21.00
C ASP A 254 -1.34 -12.38 20.21
N ASN A 255 -1.46 -11.04 20.14
CA ASN A 255 -0.56 -10.21 19.36
C ASN A 255 0.84 -10.17 19.99
N GLN A 256 1.75 -10.91 19.38
CA GLN A 256 3.19 -10.86 19.64
C GLN A 256 3.96 -10.28 18.43
N TRP A 257 3.26 -10.01 17.34
CA TRP A 257 3.86 -9.67 16.04
C TRP A 257 3.98 -8.17 15.80
N LEU A 258 3.15 -7.37 16.46
CA LEU A 258 3.18 -5.91 16.39
C LEU A 258 3.38 -5.35 17.79
N PHE A 259 4.31 -4.40 17.93
CA PHE A 259 4.36 -3.54 19.11
C PHE A 259 3.40 -2.39 18.89
N ILE A 260 2.47 -2.20 19.82
CA ILE A 260 1.41 -1.20 19.69
C ILE A 260 1.56 -0.22 20.84
N PHE A 261 1.72 1.06 20.49
CA PHE A 261 1.84 2.14 21.44
C PHE A 261 0.69 3.12 21.20
N LEU A 262 -0.12 3.34 22.24
CA LEU A 262 -1.12 4.39 22.23
C LEU A 262 -0.45 5.63 22.82
N ASN A 263 -0.30 6.66 21.99
CA ASN A 263 0.22 7.95 22.41
C ASN A 263 -0.97 8.87 22.69
N ASN A 264 -1.21 9.14 23.97
CA ASN A 264 -2.16 10.17 24.38
C ASN A 264 -1.39 11.49 24.35
N PRO A 265 -1.84 12.49 23.59
CA PRO A 265 -1.07 13.70 23.45
C PRO A 265 -0.93 14.40 24.81
N VAL A 266 0.32 14.75 25.11
CA VAL A 266 0.70 15.36 26.38
C VAL A 266 0.51 16.86 26.22
N GLY A 267 -0.73 17.36 26.28
CA GLY A 267 -0.94 18.81 26.17
C GLY A 267 -2.35 19.34 25.95
N ASP A 268 -3.32 18.48 25.68
CA ASP A 268 -4.66 18.86 25.15
C ASP A 268 -5.57 19.52 26.20
N GLY A 269 -5.00 19.90 27.34
CA GLY A 269 -5.70 20.38 28.53
C GLY A 269 -5.95 19.29 29.57
N GLY A 270 -5.77 18.01 29.23
CA GLY A 270 -5.98 16.89 30.16
C GLY A 270 -7.29 17.03 30.94
N ALA A 271 -7.25 16.81 32.26
CA ALA A 271 -8.37 16.95 33.22
C ALA A 271 -9.08 18.32 33.26
N LYS A 272 -8.70 19.30 32.42
CA LYS A 272 -9.39 20.59 32.27
C LYS A 272 -10.43 20.60 31.15
N LEU A 273 -10.46 19.59 30.29
CA LEU A 273 -11.63 19.31 29.49
C LEU A 273 -12.68 18.80 30.48
N TYR A 274 -13.78 19.51 30.65
CA TYR A 274 -14.80 19.19 31.66
C TYR A 274 -15.55 17.88 31.36
N ASN A 275 -15.03 17.02 30.47
CA ASN A 275 -15.67 15.83 29.92
C ASN A 275 -17.12 16.14 29.51
N GLU A 276 -17.33 17.28 28.86
CA GLU A 276 -18.66 17.76 28.48
C GLU A 276 -19.08 17.27 27.08
N GLY A 277 -18.17 16.65 26.31
CA GLY A 277 -18.42 16.22 24.93
C GLY A 277 -18.51 17.38 23.95
N ARG A 278 -17.87 18.51 24.27
CA ARG A 278 -17.91 19.76 23.49
C ARG A 278 -16.64 19.98 22.68
N GLY A 279 -15.55 19.32 23.07
CA GLY A 279 -14.26 19.39 22.41
C GLY A 279 -13.91 18.10 21.69
N THR A 280 -12.79 18.14 20.97
CA THR A 280 -12.15 16.96 20.39
C THR A 280 -10.70 16.88 20.83
N ARG A 281 -10.15 15.68 20.82
CA ARG A 281 -8.77 15.36 21.17
C ARG A 281 -8.19 14.43 20.13
N ASP A 282 -6.91 14.61 19.83
CA ASP A 282 -6.21 13.71 18.91
C ASP A 282 -5.70 12.48 19.67
N PHE A 283 -5.73 11.32 19.03
CA PHE A 283 -5.25 10.06 19.57
C PHE A 283 -4.38 9.41 18.52
N GLU A 284 -3.15 9.06 18.87
CA GLU A 284 -2.26 8.39 17.94
C GLU A 284 -2.02 6.95 18.37
N VAL A 285 -2.15 6.03 17.43
CA VAL A 285 -1.79 4.64 17.61
C VAL A 285 -0.64 4.31 16.69
N HIS A 286 0.50 4.00 17.29
CA HIS A 286 1.73 3.66 16.60
C HIS A 286 1.91 2.14 16.62
N PHE A 287 2.19 1.56 15.46
CA PHE A 287 2.46 0.13 15.30
C PHE A 287 3.86 -0.06 14.76
N THR A 288 4.69 -0.81 15.47
CA THR A 288 6.02 -1.21 14.99
C THR A 288 6.04 -2.72 14.78
N LEU A 289 6.71 -3.17 13.72
CA LEU A 289 6.80 -4.60 13.42
C LEU A 289 7.74 -5.31 14.43
N ASN A 290 7.27 -6.38 15.08
CA ASN A 290 8.17 -7.28 15.81
C ASN A 290 8.90 -8.18 14.81
N LYS A 291 10.08 -7.72 14.41
CA LYS A 291 10.86 -8.35 13.34
C LYS A 291 11.18 -9.82 13.57
N GLY A 292 11.31 -10.26 14.82
CA GLY A 292 11.62 -11.64 15.16
C GLY A 292 10.46 -12.62 15.03
N GLN A 293 9.21 -12.14 14.97
CA GLN A 293 8.03 -12.99 14.97
C GLN A 293 7.08 -12.74 13.79
N ILE A 294 7.27 -11.64 13.05
CA ILE A 294 6.30 -11.18 12.03
C ILE A 294 5.99 -12.22 10.94
N THR A 295 6.92 -13.12 10.62
CA THR A 295 6.72 -14.18 9.62
C THR A 295 5.75 -15.26 10.07
N ASP A 296 5.53 -15.39 11.38
CA ASP A 296 4.58 -16.34 11.99
C ASP A 296 3.21 -15.70 12.22
N ALA A 297 3.02 -14.43 11.83
CA ALA A 297 1.75 -13.74 11.98
C ALA A 297 0.66 -14.36 11.08
N PRO A 298 -0.58 -14.53 11.56
CA PRO A 298 -1.66 -15.10 10.75
C PRO A 298 -2.06 -14.21 9.57
N PHE A 299 -1.73 -12.92 9.64
CA PHE A 299 -1.96 -11.91 8.61
C PHE A 299 -0.73 -11.70 7.69
N PHE A 300 0.34 -12.47 7.86
CA PHE A 300 1.52 -12.42 6.99
C PHE A 300 1.35 -13.37 5.79
N THR A 301 1.60 -12.85 4.59
CA THR A 301 1.66 -13.61 3.35
C THR A 301 3.04 -13.44 2.73
N PRO A 302 3.83 -14.51 2.53
CA PRO A 302 5.11 -14.39 1.86
C PRO A 302 4.92 -13.91 0.41
N ASN A 303 5.75 -12.98 -0.04
CA ASN A 303 5.73 -12.41 -1.38
C ASN A 303 7.12 -12.47 -2.01
N GLY A 304 7.71 -13.67 -2.01
CA GLY A 304 9.09 -13.93 -2.43
C GLY A 304 9.97 -14.39 -1.27
N LEU A 305 11.30 -14.38 -1.49
CA LEU A 305 12.28 -14.83 -0.49
C LEU A 305 12.64 -13.76 0.55
N ASP A 306 12.52 -12.48 0.16
CA ASP A 306 12.96 -11.33 0.93
C ASP A 306 11.86 -10.28 1.04
N ALA A 307 10.60 -10.65 0.82
CA ALA A 307 9.49 -9.73 0.95
C ALA A 307 8.25 -10.48 1.43
N GLY A 308 7.43 -9.76 2.18
CA GLY A 308 6.15 -10.23 2.66
C GLY A 308 5.07 -9.17 2.48
N ARG A 309 3.83 -9.58 2.66
CA ARG A 309 2.69 -8.70 2.73
C ARG A 309 1.98 -8.95 4.05
N LEU A 310 1.69 -7.88 4.78
CA LEU A 310 0.83 -7.92 5.95
C LEU A 310 -0.56 -7.41 5.54
N SER A 311 -1.60 -8.17 5.89
CA SER A 311 -3.00 -7.86 5.59
C SER A 311 -3.83 -8.06 6.85
N PHE A 312 -4.02 -7.00 7.63
CA PHE A 312 -4.74 -7.03 8.90
C PHE A 312 -5.69 -5.85 9.01
N CYS A 313 -6.47 -5.79 10.08
CA CYS A 313 -7.32 -4.65 10.37
C CYS A 313 -7.14 -4.19 11.81
N VAL A 314 -7.10 -2.88 11.99
CA VAL A 314 -7.01 -2.24 13.31
C VAL A 314 -8.33 -1.56 13.60
N GLY A 315 -8.92 -1.85 14.75
CA GLY A 315 -10.02 -1.12 15.33
C GLY A 315 -9.56 -0.23 16.47
N LEU A 316 -10.14 0.96 16.58
CA LEU A 316 -10.19 1.71 17.82
C LEU A 316 -11.62 1.59 18.36
N SER A 317 -11.76 1.05 19.56
CA SER A 317 -13.04 0.83 20.24
C SER A 317 -13.10 1.65 21.51
N VAL A 318 -14.27 2.22 21.78
CA VAL A 318 -14.56 2.97 22.99
C VAL A 318 -15.54 2.14 23.82
N SER A 319 -15.10 1.78 25.02
CA SER A 319 -15.83 0.97 25.99
C SER A 319 -16.13 1.80 27.24
N TYR A 320 -17.39 2.02 27.60
CA TYR A 320 -17.74 2.71 28.84
C TYR A 320 -18.27 1.76 29.90
N ASN A 321 -17.87 2.01 31.14
CA ASN A 321 -18.29 1.19 32.27
C ASN A 321 -19.59 1.61 32.93
N LYS A 322 -20.09 2.83 32.74
CA LYS A 322 -21.31 3.32 33.41
C LYS A 322 -21.93 4.48 32.64
N VAL A 323 -22.77 4.19 31.65
CA VAL A 323 -23.68 5.21 31.13
C VAL A 323 -24.97 5.12 31.95
N ASP A 324 -25.08 6.06 32.88
CA ASP A 324 -26.23 6.39 33.74
C ASP A 324 -26.83 5.30 34.66
N TYR A 325 -26.87 4.00 34.31
CA TYR A 325 -27.47 2.93 35.14
C TYR A 325 -26.95 1.50 34.87
N TRP A 326 -25.92 1.33 34.03
CA TRP A 326 -25.46 0.02 33.56
C TRP A 326 -24.18 -0.42 34.29
N GLU A 327 -24.15 -1.66 34.78
CA GLU A 327 -23.00 -2.25 35.52
C GLU A 327 -21.98 -2.96 34.61
N TYR A 328 -22.26 -3.06 33.31
CA TYR A 328 -21.43 -3.81 32.36
C TYR A 328 -20.68 -2.85 31.44
N THR A 329 -19.43 -3.21 31.12
CA THR A 329 -18.67 -2.56 30.06
C THR A 329 -19.35 -2.83 28.72
N GLU A 330 -19.83 -1.78 28.06
CA GLU A 330 -20.39 -1.87 26.70
C GLU A 330 -19.53 -1.07 25.73
N GLU A 331 -19.26 -1.67 24.56
CA GLU A 331 -18.68 -0.95 23.42
C GLU A 331 -19.72 0.02 22.87
N VAL A 332 -19.44 1.31 22.95
CA VAL A 332 -20.36 2.37 22.51
C VAL A 332 -20.07 2.85 21.09
N ASN A 333 -18.82 2.72 20.65
CA ASN A 333 -18.41 3.03 19.28
C ASN A 333 -17.12 2.29 18.91
N ALA A 334 -16.95 2.02 17.63
CA ALA A 334 -15.72 1.46 17.09
C ALA A 334 -15.49 1.93 15.65
N VAL A 335 -14.24 2.27 15.34
CA VAL A 335 -13.80 2.61 13.98
C VAL A 335 -12.68 1.68 13.58
N GLU A 336 -12.84 1.05 12.42
CA GLU A 336 -11.95 0.02 11.90
C GLU A 336 -11.27 0.48 10.62
N ARG A 337 -10.01 0.09 10.45
CA ARG A 337 -9.21 0.37 9.27
C ARG A 337 -8.47 -0.87 8.83
N ALA A 338 -8.79 -1.33 7.63
CA ALA A 338 -8.02 -2.35 6.93
C ALA A 338 -6.63 -1.78 6.56
N VAL A 339 -5.60 -2.54 6.90
CA VAL A 339 -4.20 -2.23 6.69
C VAL A 339 -3.59 -3.30 5.79
N GLN A 340 -3.03 -2.86 4.67
CA GLN A 340 -2.29 -3.73 3.77
C GLN A 340 -0.94 -3.08 3.44
N MET A 341 0.14 -3.74 3.83
CA MET A 341 1.51 -3.25 3.59
C MET A 341 2.40 -4.34 3.00
N ASP A 342 3.30 -3.95 2.11
CA ASP A 342 4.37 -4.82 1.63
C ASP A 342 5.64 -4.49 2.45
N ILE A 343 6.25 -5.50 3.07
CA ILE A 343 7.46 -5.36 3.90
C ILE A 343 8.66 -6.01 3.23
N ASP A 344 9.83 -5.38 3.34
CA ASP A 344 11.11 -5.91 2.85
C ASP A 344 11.82 -6.68 3.97
N LEU A 345 11.92 -8.00 3.82
CA LEU A 345 12.57 -8.88 4.80
C LEU A 345 14.09 -8.92 4.66
N SER A 346 14.68 -8.26 3.66
CA SER A 346 16.14 -8.24 3.50
C SER A 346 16.86 -7.56 4.65
N ASP A 347 16.23 -6.56 5.27
CA ASP A 347 16.74 -5.88 6.47
C ASP A 347 16.67 -6.75 7.73
N PHE A 348 15.81 -7.78 7.74
CA PHE A 348 15.58 -8.66 8.88
C PHE A 348 16.70 -9.69 9.03
N ARG A 349 17.25 -10.17 7.90
CA ARG A 349 18.38 -11.14 7.90
C ARG A 349 19.66 -10.58 8.52
N ARG A 350 19.83 -9.24 8.55
CA ARG A 350 20.98 -8.60 9.22
C ARG A 350 20.90 -8.73 10.74
N ILE A 351 19.71 -8.82 11.30
CA ILE A 351 19.51 -8.91 12.75
C ILE A 351 19.87 -10.31 13.26
N ASP A 352 19.52 -11.38 12.53
CA ASP A 352 19.94 -12.73 12.90
C ASP A 352 21.47 -12.89 12.86
N ASP A 353 22.15 -12.32 11.87
CA ASP A 353 23.61 -12.32 11.81
C ASP A 353 24.25 -11.49 12.96
N PHE A 354 23.58 -10.44 13.42
CA PHE A 354 24.01 -9.63 14.57
C PHE A 354 23.77 -10.32 15.91
N ILE A 355 22.59 -10.94 16.09
CA ILE A 355 22.21 -11.68 17.30
C ILE A 355 23.05 -12.96 17.41
N ILE A 356 23.27 -13.70 16.31
CA ILE A 356 24.16 -14.88 16.31
C ILE A 356 25.61 -14.45 16.64
N ARG A 357 26.09 -13.30 16.16
CA ARG A 357 27.43 -12.82 16.53
C ARG A 357 27.53 -12.29 17.97
N THR A 358 26.43 -11.81 18.54
CA THR A 358 26.39 -11.23 19.89
C THR A 358 26.10 -12.28 20.97
N ILE A 359 25.27 -13.29 20.68
CA ILE A 359 24.89 -14.36 21.63
C ILE A 359 25.94 -15.49 21.68
N VAL A 360 26.81 -15.66 20.67
CA VAL A 360 27.90 -16.66 20.69
C VAL A 360 29.14 -16.20 21.50
N ARG A 361 28.98 -15.24 22.42
CA ARG A 361 29.93 -15.02 23.52
C ARG A 361 29.18 -15.06 24.85
N PRO A 362 29.02 -16.24 25.48
CA PRO A 362 28.46 -16.28 26.83
C PRO A 362 29.42 -15.53 27.77
N LYS A 363 29.04 -14.32 28.18
CA LYS A 363 29.58 -13.72 29.40
C LYS A 363 29.03 -14.56 30.56
N TYR A 364 29.87 -15.41 31.12
CA TYR A 364 29.56 -16.12 32.35
C TYR A 364 29.50 -15.10 33.49
N TYR A 365 28.30 -14.75 33.94
CA TYR A 365 28.13 -14.03 35.21
C TYR A 365 28.26 -15.04 36.36
N ARG A 366 29.39 -14.99 37.07
CA ARG A 366 29.59 -15.74 38.31
C ARG A 366 28.88 -15.01 39.44
N ARG A 367 27.84 -15.62 39.99
CA ARG A 367 27.13 -15.10 41.18
C ARG A 367 27.94 -15.43 42.43
N GLU A 368 28.76 -14.50 42.91
CA GLU A 368 29.34 -14.60 44.26
C GLU A 368 28.43 -13.87 45.26
N LEU A 369 27.83 -14.63 46.17
CA LEU A 369 27.07 -14.11 47.31
C LEU A 369 28.08 -13.62 48.35
N SER A 370 28.31 -12.30 48.42
CA SER A 370 28.97 -11.71 49.59
C SER A 370 27.90 -11.29 50.61
N SER A 371 28.01 -11.77 51.84
CA SER A 371 27.12 -11.39 52.94
C SER A 371 27.78 -10.25 53.72
N GLY A 372 27.26 -9.03 53.56
CA GLY A 372 27.60 -7.89 54.38
C GLY A 372 26.50 -7.64 55.40
N SER A 373 26.84 -7.54 56.70
CA SER A 373 25.91 -7.13 57.75
C SER A 373 26.27 -5.74 58.26
N ILE A 374 25.32 -4.82 58.22
CA ILE A 374 25.44 -3.50 58.84
C ILE A 374 24.51 -3.48 60.05
N ALA A 375 25.08 -3.35 61.25
CA ALA A 375 24.31 -3.22 62.48
C ALA A 375 23.88 -1.76 62.68
N LEU A 376 22.58 -1.47 62.47
CA LEU A 376 21.97 -0.23 62.94
C LEU A 376 21.46 -0.42 64.37
N ARG A 377 21.81 0.53 65.23
CA ARG A 377 21.46 0.51 66.65
C ARG A 377 19.98 0.84 66.82
N GLY A 378 19.15 -0.19 67.02
CA GLY A 378 17.81 -0.02 67.62
C GLY A 378 16.59 -0.55 66.85
N SER A 379 16.72 -1.39 65.83
CA SER A 379 15.58 -2.15 65.30
C SER A 379 16.02 -3.51 64.72
N THR A 380 15.26 -4.56 65.02
CA THR A 380 15.45 -5.92 64.50
C THR A 380 14.60 -6.12 63.23
N GLU A 381 14.96 -5.42 62.16
CA GLU A 381 14.46 -5.74 60.82
C GLU A 381 15.64 -5.76 59.84
N SER A 382 15.90 -6.93 59.26
CA SER A 382 16.86 -7.11 58.19
C SER A 382 16.22 -6.68 56.88
N ILE A 383 16.80 -5.69 56.20
CA ILE A 383 16.44 -5.32 54.83
C ILE A 383 17.58 -5.79 53.94
N ASP A 384 17.32 -6.78 53.09
CA ASP A 384 18.25 -7.21 52.04
C ASP A 384 18.22 -6.18 50.91
N PHE A 385 19.35 -5.50 50.68
CA PHE A 385 19.54 -4.64 49.51
C PHE A 385 20.23 -5.44 48.40
N LEU A 386 19.60 -5.52 47.23
CA LEU A 386 20.21 -5.99 46.00
C LEU A 386 20.89 -4.81 45.31
N GLU A 387 22.19 -4.65 45.56
CA GLU A 387 23.02 -3.70 44.82
C GLU A 387 23.61 -4.38 43.59
N TRP A 388 23.29 -3.86 42.40
CA TRP A 388 23.87 -4.31 41.15
C TRP A 388 25.18 -3.54 40.91
N GLN A 389 26.32 -4.23 41.01
CA GLN A 389 27.58 -3.69 40.50
C GLN A 389 27.87 -4.27 39.11
N GLU A 390 28.01 -3.38 38.13
CA GLU A 390 28.59 -3.70 36.83
C GLU A 390 30.12 -3.72 36.97
N GLU A 391 30.74 -4.89 36.90
CA GLU A 391 32.18 -5.02 36.68
C GLU A 391 32.45 -5.25 35.18
N GLU A 392 33.03 -4.23 34.52
CA GLU A 392 33.60 -4.37 33.19
C GLU A 392 34.98 -5.02 33.27
N GLU A 393 35.07 -6.35 33.11
CA GLU A 393 36.35 -7.00 32.83
C GLU A 393 36.78 -6.69 31.39
N THR A 394 37.75 -5.79 31.25
CA THR A 394 38.51 -5.58 30.00
C THR A 394 39.66 -6.59 29.94
N GLN A 395 39.45 -7.73 29.27
CA GLN A 395 40.57 -8.60 28.89
C GLN A 395 41.30 -8.02 27.66
N GLN A 396 42.46 -7.41 27.90
CA GLN A 396 43.46 -7.14 26.87
C GLN A 396 44.14 -8.44 26.46
N TYR A 397 43.92 -8.87 25.22
CA TYR A 397 44.81 -9.86 24.58
C TYR A 397 45.90 -9.11 23.80
N SER A 398 47.14 -9.31 24.20
CA SER A 398 48.34 -8.89 23.48
C SER A 398 48.61 -9.84 22.30
N ILE A 399 48.45 -9.28 21.09
CA ILE A 399 48.91 -9.68 19.74
C ILE A 399 49.03 -11.17 19.45
#